data_AF-A0A9E3IKQ7-F1
#
_entry.id   AF-A0A9E3IKQ7-F1
#
_cell.length_a   1.000
_cell.length_b   1.000
_cell.length_c   1.000
_cell.angle_alpha   90.00
_cell.angle_beta   90.00
_cell.angle_gamma   90.00
#
_symmetry.space_group_name_H-M   'P 1'
#
loop_
_entity.id
_entity.type
_entity.pdbx_description
1 polymer ?
#
loop_
_entity_poly.entity_id
_entity_poly.type
_entity_poly.pdbx_seq_one_letter_code
_entity_poly.pdbx_strand_id
1 'polypeptide(L)'
;MKTNKIPTLFLIAVIAALGLIVCKSVVPASLSFKSIDMPVIAGLLAWLFTVALFVERSVEVIILVVRDEEADTLEAAVGIEQSKIDAAQKIDAAIPSVSAGLIQAQDALTRYRAATKELALCVAFVIGILVSLAGVRALGSLVSATDGHTLFIAVDILVTGSVLAGGSDGVHKMANVFSNFMDALASKAKSN
;
A
#
# COMPACT_ATOMS: atom_id res chain seq x y z
N MET A 1 5.61 11.21 23.57
CA MET A 1 5.12 10.73 22.25
C MET A 1 4.17 9.57 22.48
N LYS A 2 2.85 9.79 22.42
CA LYS A 2 1.86 8.70 22.42
C LYS A 2 1.84 8.15 21.00
N THR A 3 2.40 6.98 20.77
CA THR A 3 2.16 6.23 19.55
C THR A 3 0.67 5.91 19.52
N ASN A 4 -0.05 6.41 18.52
CA ASN A 4 -1.44 6.01 18.30
C ASN A 4 -1.42 4.54 17.91
N LYS A 5 -1.58 3.64 18.89
CA LYS A 5 -1.54 2.18 18.72
C LYS A 5 -2.77 1.62 18.00
N ILE A 6 -3.72 2.48 17.65
CA ILE A 6 -5.03 2.11 17.10
C ILE A 6 -4.91 1.45 15.70
N PRO A 7 -4.23 2.03 14.70
CA PRO A 7 -4.03 1.38 13.40
C PRO A 7 -3.25 0.06 13.51
N THR A 8 -2.26 0.00 14.39
CA THR A 8 -1.45 -1.21 14.63
C THR A 8 -2.28 -2.32 15.29
N LEU A 9 -3.10 -2.00 16.29
CA LEU A 9 -4.01 -2.95 16.92
C LEU A 9 -5.07 -3.47 15.94
N PHE A 10 -5.58 -2.61 15.07
CA PHE A 10 -6.59 -2.99 14.08
C PHE A 10 -5.99 -3.92 13.01
N LEU A 11 -4.78 -3.61 12.53
CA LEU A 11 -4.02 -4.48 11.62
C LEU A 11 -3.79 -5.87 12.24
N ILE A 12 -3.35 -5.90 13.50
CA ILE A 12 -3.14 -7.15 14.25
C ILE A 12 -4.45 -7.92 14.40
N ALA A 13 -5.58 -7.24 14.66
CA ALA A 13 -6.88 -7.88 14.77
C ALA A 13 -7.35 -8.49 13.44
N VAL A 14 -7.16 -7.80 12.32
CA VAL A 14 -7.48 -8.33 10.97
C VAL A 14 -6.61 -9.55 10.64
N ILE A 15 -5.30 -9.46 10.91
CA ILE A 15 -4.36 -10.58 10.69
C ILE A 15 -4.69 -11.76 11.61
N ALA A 16 -5.02 -11.51 12.88
CA ALA A 16 -5.40 -12.54 13.85
C ALA A 16 -6.72 -13.22 13.47
N ALA A 17 -7.71 -12.46 12.97
CA ALA A 17 -8.97 -13.00 12.46
C ALA A 17 -8.74 -13.90 11.24
N LEU A 18 -7.90 -13.46 10.29
CA LEU A 18 -7.50 -14.27 9.14
C LEU A 18 -6.74 -15.54 9.57
N GLY A 19 -5.83 -15.42 10.53
CA GLY A 19 -5.08 -16.55 11.10
C GLY A 19 -5.98 -17.58 11.80
N LEU A 20 -7.02 -17.12 12.51
CA LEU A 20 -7.98 -17.99 13.19
C LEU A 20 -8.86 -18.78 12.20
N ILE A 21 -9.23 -18.15 11.07
CA ILE A 21 -9.95 -18.80 9.96
C ILE A 21 -9.08 -19.89 9.31
N VAL A 22 -7.77 -19.62 9.16
CA VAL A 22 -6.78 -20.55 8.62
C VAL A 22 -6.54 -21.75 9.52
N CYS A 23 -6.34 -21.55 10.83
CA CYS A 23 -6.04 -22.65 11.77
C CYS A 23 -7.12 -23.73 11.86
N LYS A 24 -8.37 -23.43 11.46
CA LYS A 24 -9.46 -24.42 11.44
C LYS A 24 -9.45 -25.35 10.22
N SER A 25 -8.61 -25.11 9.21
CA SER A 25 -8.60 -25.84 7.94
C SER A 25 -7.24 -26.50 7.70
N VAL A 26 -7.00 -27.65 8.32
CA VAL A 26 -5.68 -28.35 8.33
C VAL A 26 -5.51 -29.32 7.13
N VAL A 27 -6.52 -29.49 6.28
CA VAL A 27 -6.41 -30.39 5.12
C VAL A 27 -6.09 -29.58 3.86
N PRO A 28 -4.89 -29.74 3.26
CA PRO A 28 -4.58 -29.09 2.01
C PRO A 28 -5.42 -29.70 0.89
N ALA A 29 -6.34 -28.90 0.35
CA ALA A 29 -7.04 -29.22 -0.90
C ALA A 29 -6.06 -29.36 -2.07
N SER A 30 -6.33 -30.29 -2.99
CA SER A 30 -5.62 -30.36 -4.27
C SER A 30 -5.94 -29.11 -5.10
N LEU A 31 -4.93 -28.27 -5.33
CA LEU A 31 -5.03 -27.10 -6.21
C LEU A 31 -4.64 -27.52 -7.62
N SER A 32 -5.52 -27.25 -8.59
CA SER A 32 -5.20 -27.38 -10.02
C SER A 32 -5.13 -26.00 -10.65
N PHE A 33 -4.12 -25.74 -11.46
CA PHE A 33 -4.04 -24.48 -12.20
C PHE A 33 -5.01 -24.52 -13.38
N LYS A 34 -5.70 -23.40 -13.62
CA LYS A 34 -6.44 -23.20 -14.88
C LYS A 34 -5.43 -23.08 -16.02
N SER A 35 -5.85 -23.31 -17.27
CA SER A 35 -5.02 -23.01 -18.44
C SER A 35 -4.63 -21.52 -18.42
N ILE A 36 -3.34 -21.27 -18.21
CA ILE A 36 -2.79 -19.92 -18.08
C ILE A 36 -2.37 -19.43 -19.46
N ASP A 37 -3.18 -18.55 -20.04
CA ASP A 37 -2.84 -17.86 -21.29
C ASP A 37 -2.46 -16.40 -21.04
N MET A 38 -1.60 -15.86 -21.89
CA MET A 38 -1.11 -14.48 -21.76
C MET A 38 -2.23 -13.42 -21.72
N PRO A 39 -3.31 -13.53 -22.52
CA PRO A 39 -4.45 -12.61 -22.42
C PRO A 39 -5.17 -12.67 -21.06
N VAL A 40 -5.21 -13.83 -20.41
CA VAL A 40 -5.86 -13.99 -19.09
C VAL A 40 -5.08 -13.23 -18.03
N ILE A 41 -3.75 -13.31 -18.06
CA ILE A 41 -2.89 -12.59 -17.11
C ILE A 41 -2.94 -11.09 -17.37
N ALA A 42 -2.87 -10.67 -18.63
CA ALA A 42 -3.00 -9.25 -18.98
C ALA A 42 -4.34 -8.68 -18.51
N GLY A 43 -5.44 -9.43 -18.71
CA GLY A 43 -6.76 -9.06 -18.22
C GLY A 43 -6.84 -8.96 -16.69
N LEU A 44 -6.23 -9.92 -15.98
CA LEU A 44 -6.13 -9.90 -14.52
C LEU A 44 -5.37 -8.66 -14.02
N LEU A 45 -4.20 -8.38 -14.59
CA LEU A 45 -3.38 -7.22 -14.22
C LEU A 45 -4.10 -5.91 -14.52
N ALA A 46 -4.79 -5.80 -15.66
CA ALA A 46 -5.58 -4.62 -16.01
C ALA A 46 -6.76 -4.40 -15.04
N TRP A 47 -7.43 -5.48 -14.64
CA TRP A 47 -8.50 -5.42 -13.65
C TRP A 47 -7.96 -5.01 -12.27
N LEU A 48 -6.88 -5.65 -11.80
CA LEU A 48 -6.23 -5.30 -10.54
C LEU A 48 -5.71 -3.87 -10.53
N PHE A 49 -5.15 -3.39 -11.64
CA PHE A 49 -4.71 -2.01 -11.81
C PHE A 49 -5.88 -1.03 -11.68
N THR A 50 -7.00 -1.33 -12.34
CA THR A 50 -8.22 -0.52 -12.25
C THR A 50 -8.70 -0.42 -10.81
N VAL A 51 -8.79 -1.55 -10.11
CA VAL A 51 -9.19 -1.60 -8.70
C VAL A 51 -8.19 -0.86 -7.82
N ALA A 52 -6.89 -1.00 -8.07
CA ALA A 52 -5.83 -0.32 -7.32
C ALA A 52 -5.94 1.21 -7.44
N LEU A 53 -6.28 1.75 -8.62
CA LEU A 53 -6.54 3.18 -8.79
C LEU A 53 -7.73 3.67 -7.95
N PHE A 54 -8.80 2.88 -7.87
CA PHE A 54 -9.93 3.21 -6.99
C PHE A 54 -9.56 3.18 -5.52
N VAL A 55 -8.77 2.19 -5.09
CA VAL A 55 -8.26 2.10 -3.71
C VAL A 55 -7.37 3.30 -3.41
N GLU A 56 -6.44 3.64 -4.29
CA GLU A 56 -5.56 4.81 -4.18
C GLU A 56 -6.37 6.10 -4.01
N ARG A 57 -7.35 6.34 -4.89
CA ARG A 57 -8.22 7.52 -4.80
C ARG A 57 -9.06 7.54 -3.53
N SER A 58 -9.53 6.38 -3.07
CA SER A 58 -10.32 6.29 -1.83
C SER A 58 -9.49 6.64 -0.60
N VAL A 59 -8.25 6.17 -0.54
CA VAL A 59 -7.32 6.46 0.56
C VAL A 59 -6.98 7.95 0.58
N GLU A 60 -6.73 8.56 -0.58
CA GLU A 60 -6.45 9.98 -0.70
C GLU A 60 -7.60 10.83 -0.10
N VAL A 61 -8.84 10.52 -0.46
CA VAL A 61 -10.01 11.24 0.06
C VAL A 61 -10.14 11.08 1.58
N ILE A 62 -9.92 9.88 2.12
CA ILE A 62 -9.97 9.64 3.57
C ILE A 62 -8.88 10.44 4.28
N ILE A 63 -7.65 10.41 3.78
CA ILE A 63 -6.53 11.13 4.38
C ILE A 63 -6.76 12.64 4.31
N LEU A 64 -7.24 13.16 3.18
CA LEU A 64 -7.59 14.57 3.03
C LEU A 64 -8.56 15.02 4.13
N VAL A 65 -9.65 14.29 4.35
CA VAL A 65 -10.62 14.65 5.40
C VAL A 65 -10.02 14.58 6.81
N VAL A 66 -9.16 13.60 7.09
CA VAL A 66 -8.64 13.36 8.45
C VAL A 66 -7.44 14.26 8.78
N ARG A 67 -6.70 14.72 7.77
CA ARG A 67 -5.34 15.27 7.93
C ARG A 67 -5.07 16.58 7.19
N ASP A 68 -6.01 17.17 6.45
CA ASP A 68 -5.74 18.44 5.75
C ASP A 68 -5.38 19.59 6.70
N GLU A 69 -6.18 19.81 7.74
CA GLU A 69 -6.02 20.99 8.62
C GLU A 69 -4.64 21.04 9.29
N GLU A 70 -4.15 19.91 9.79
CA GLU A 70 -2.82 19.83 10.40
C GLU A 70 -1.70 19.97 9.36
N ALA A 71 -1.93 19.55 8.10
CA ALA A 71 -0.98 19.78 7.01
C ALA A 71 -0.85 21.27 6.69
N ASP A 72 -1.99 21.96 6.54
CA ASP A 72 -2.03 23.41 6.21
C ASP A 72 -1.31 24.25 7.26
N THR A 73 -1.52 23.95 8.55
CA THR A 73 -0.85 24.68 9.64
C THR A 73 0.67 24.51 9.64
N LEU A 74 1.16 23.29 9.37
CA LEU A 74 2.59 23.01 9.28
C LEU A 74 3.22 23.64 8.04
N GLU A 75 2.53 23.62 6.90
CA GLU A 75 2.97 24.27 5.66
C GLU A 75 3.01 25.80 5.82
N ALA A 76 2.01 26.38 6.47
CA ALA A 76 2.02 27.80 6.83
C ALA A 76 3.18 28.16 7.76
N ALA A 77 3.50 27.32 8.75
CA ALA A 77 4.63 27.55 9.65
C ALA A 77 5.97 27.55 8.92
N VAL A 78 6.19 26.61 8.00
CA VAL A 78 7.38 26.59 7.13
C VAL A 78 7.44 27.84 6.26
N GLY A 79 6.31 28.26 5.67
CA GLY A 79 6.24 29.48 4.85
C GLY A 79 6.58 30.76 5.61
N ILE A 80 6.15 30.86 6.88
CA ILE A 80 6.47 32.00 7.75
C ILE A 80 7.98 32.05 8.06
N GLU A 81 8.59 30.92 8.45
CA GLU A 81 10.02 30.87 8.74
C GLU A 81 10.88 31.12 7.50
N GLN A 82 10.47 30.59 6.34
CA GLN A 82 11.13 30.88 5.06
C GLN A 82 11.09 32.37 4.73
N SER A 83 9.94 33.02 4.91
CA SER A 83 9.79 34.45 4.68
C SER A 83 10.68 35.30 5.59
N LYS A 84 10.94 34.85 6.83
CA LYS A 84 11.88 35.52 7.74
C LYS A 84 13.32 35.40 7.27
N ILE A 85 13.72 34.26 6.71
CA ILE A 85 15.07 34.08 6.13
C ILE A 85 15.23 34.97 4.91
N ASP A 86 14.26 34.97 4.00
CA ASP A 86 14.29 35.81 2.80
C ASP A 86 14.33 37.29 3.16
N ALA A 87 13.65 37.71 4.23
CA ALA A 87 13.73 39.07 4.76
C ALA A 87 15.09 39.37 5.40
N ALA A 88 15.65 38.47 6.21
CA ALA A 88 16.96 38.66 6.85
C ALA A 88 18.13 38.71 5.84
N GLN A 89 18.04 37.91 4.76
CA GLN A 89 19.00 37.91 3.66
C GLN A 89 19.02 39.25 2.91
N LYS A 90 17.88 39.94 2.79
CA LYS A 90 17.80 41.26 2.14
C LYS A 90 18.49 42.38 2.92
N ILE A 91 18.77 42.17 4.20
CA ILE A 91 19.31 43.20 5.11
C ILE A 91 20.69 42.79 5.68
N ASP A 92 21.35 41.77 5.10
CA ASP A 92 22.65 41.21 5.54
C ASP A 92 22.71 40.93 7.06
N ALA A 93 21.57 40.55 7.66
CA ALA A 93 21.49 40.26 9.07
C ALA A 93 21.97 38.83 9.39
N ALA A 94 22.52 38.62 10.59
CA ALA A 94 23.01 37.31 11.02
C ALA A 94 21.87 36.26 11.04
N ILE A 95 22.00 35.27 10.16
CA ILE A 95 21.07 34.16 9.89
C ILE A 95 20.98 33.03 10.97
N PRO A 96 21.94 32.81 11.91
CA PRO A 96 22.00 31.56 12.69
C PRO A 96 20.76 31.18 13.51
N SER A 97 20.01 32.14 14.05
CA SER A 97 18.81 31.86 14.85
C SER A 97 17.55 31.65 13.98
N VAL A 98 17.52 32.24 12.79
CA VAL A 98 16.39 32.13 11.85
C VAL A 98 16.45 30.80 11.08
N SER A 99 17.65 30.31 10.76
CA SER A 99 17.81 28.98 10.15
C SER A 99 17.41 27.84 11.09
N ALA A 100 17.59 28.00 12.40
CA ALA A 100 17.15 27.01 13.38
C ALA A 100 15.62 26.83 13.40
N GLY A 101 14.87 27.93 13.29
CA GLY A 101 13.40 27.90 13.21
C GLY A 101 12.89 27.19 11.96
N LEU A 102 13.50 27.46 10.79
CA LEU A 102 13.16 26.77 9.55
C LEU A 102 13.45 25.26 9.64
N ILE A 103 14.61 24.87 10.15
CA ILE A 103 14.98 23.45 10.30
C ILE A 103 13.96 22.74 11.20
N GLN A 104 13.53 23.37 12.29
CA GLN A 104 12.55 22.80 13.20
C GLN A 104 11.17 22.63 12.54
N ALA A 105 10.70 23.65 11.81
CA ALA A 105 9.42 23.58 11.09
C ALA A 105 9.45 22.51 9.98
N GLN A 106 10.55 22.41 9.25
CA GLN A 106 10.75 21.42 8.19
C GLN A 106 10.81 19.99 8.74
N ASP A 107 11.47 19.79 9.88
CA ASP A 107 11.51 18.49 10.56
C ASP A 107 10.11 18.08 11.05
N ALA A 108 9.33 19.01 11.62
CA ALA A 108 7.95 18.76 12.02
C ALA A 108 7.08 18.32 10.83
N LEU A 109 7.15 19.04 9.70
CA LEU A 109 6.42 18.69 8.47
C LEU A 109 6.88 17.35 7.88
N THR A 110 8.18 17.04 7.94
CA THR A 110 8.71 15.76 7.44
C THR A 110 8.21 14.60 8.27
N ARG A 111 8.23 14.71 9.60
CA ARG A 111 7.68 13.70 10.53
C ARG A 111 6.19 13.52 10.32
N TYR A 112 5.46 14.62 10.12
CA TYR A 112 4.05 14.60 9.81
C TYR A 112 3.76 13.79 8.53
N ARG A 113 4.44 14.11 7.43
CA ARG A 113 4.30 13.40 6.15
C ARG A 113 4.65 11.91 6.28
N ALA A 114 5.67 11.56 7.07
CA ALA A 114 6.02 10.17 7.33
C ALA A 114 4.88 9.43 8.07
N ALA A 115 4.32 10.02 9.13
CA ALA A 115 3.21 9.43 9.87
C ALA A 115 1.93 9.31 9.00
N THR A 116 1.66 10.29 8.15
CA THR A 116 0.53 10.26 7.23
C THR A 116 0.67 9.15 6.18
N LYS A 117 1.90 8.90 5.68
CA LYS A 117 2.17 7.76 4.78
C LYS A 117 1.93 6.41 5.46
N GLU A 118 2.36 6.25 6.71
CA GLU A 118 2.10 5.03 7.48
C GLU A 118 0.60 4.79 7.68
N LEU A 119 -0.15 5.85 8.02
CA LEU A 119 -1.60 5.78 8.14
C LEU A 119 -2.28 5.44 6.81
N ALA A 120 -1.87 6.11 5.72
CA ALA A 120 -2.40 5.87 4.38
C ALA A 120 -2.21 4.41 3.96
N LEU A 121 -1.03 3.83 4.21
CA LEU A 121 -0.75 2.43 3.92
C LEU A 121 -1.64 1.49 4.75
N CYS A 122 -1.86 1.79 6.03
CA CYS A 122 -2.74 1.00 6.88
C CYS A 122 -4.19 1.02 6.38
N VAL A 123 -4.70 2.21 6.04
CA VAL A 123 -6.06 2.38 5.48
C VAL A 123 -6.17 1.67 4.13
N ALA A 124 -5.18 1.83 3.25
CA ALA A 124 -5.13 1.16 1.96
C ALA A 124 -5.16 -0.36 2.09
N PHE A 125 -4.42 -0.91 3.06
CA PHE A 125 -4.42 -2.34 3.34
C PHE A 125 -5.77 -2.85 3.84
N VAL A 126 -6.40 -2.14 4.78
CA VAL A 126 -7.74 -2.51 5.25
C VAL A 126 -8.75 -2.50 4.10
N ILE A 127 -8.74 -1.46 3.27
CA ILE A 127 -9.61 -1.38 2.08
C ILE A 127 -9.29 -2.53 1.11
N GLY A 128 -8.01 -2.80 0.84
CA GLY A 128 -7.57 -3.90 -0.01
C GLY A 128 -8.07 -5.27 0.47
N ILE A 129 -8.06 -5.52 1.79
CA ILE A 129 -8.63 -6.74 2.38
C ILE A 129 -10.14 -6.80 2.18
N LEU A 130 -10.86 -5.70 2.41
CA LEU A 130 -12.32 -5.63 2.20
C LEU A 130 -12.69 -5.87 0.73
N VAL A 131 -11.95 -5.27 -0.20
CA VAL A 131 -12.12 -5.47 -1.65
C VAL A 131 -11.83 -6.93 -2.03
N SER A 132 -10.84 -7.55 -1.38
CA SER A 132 -10.52 -8.97 -1.61
C SER A 132 -11.60 -9.92 -1.08
N LEU A 133 -12.20 -9.57 0.07
CA LEU A 133 -13.37 -10.26 0.63
C LEU A 133 -14.61 -10.11 -0.26
N ALA A 134 -14.78 -8.96 -0.91
CA ALA A 134 -15.85 -8.72 -1.88
C ALA A 134 -15.69 -9.49 -3.20
N GLY A 135 -14.57 -10.20 -3.39
CA GLY A 135 -14.37 -11.14 -4.50
C GLY A 135 -13.29 -10.74 -5.50
N VAL A 136 -12.62 -9.60 -5.33
CA VAL A 136 -11.45 -9.27 -6.14
C VAL A 136 -10.29 -10.15 -5.69
N ARG A 137 -9.87 -11.11 -6.51
CA ARG A 137 -8.88 -12.12 -6.13
C ARG A 137 -7.82 -12.28 -7.19
N ALA A 138 -6.57 -12.03 -6.84
CA ALA A 138 -5.44 -12.14 -7.75
C ALA A 138 -5.17 -13.61 -8.10
N LEU A 139 -4.97 -14.46 -7.10
CA LEU A 139 -4.59 -15.86 -7.30
C LEU A 139 -5.81 -16.76 -7.55
N GLY A 140 -6.97 -16.45 -6.96
CA GLY A 140 -8.19 -17.21 -7.16
C GLY A 140 -8.66 -17.26 -8.62
N SER A 141 -8.28 -16.30 -9.45
CA SER A 141 -8.60 -16.31 -10.88
C SER A 141 -7.78 -17.33 -11.70
N LEU A 142 -6.64 -17.78 -11.16
CA LEU A 142 -5.67 -18.67 -11.81
C LEU A 142 -5.78 -20.13 -11.37
N VAL A 143 -6.50 -20.40 -10.27
CA VAL A 143 -6.54 -21.71 -9.63
C VAL A 143 -7.97 -22.25 -9.57
N SER A 144 -8.14 -23.50 -9.97
CA SER A 144 -9.37 -24.28 -9.75
C SER A 144 -9.19 -25.09 -8.47
N ALA A 145 -9.87 -24.65 -7.41
CA ALA A 145 -9.84 -25.33 -6.11
C ALA A 145 -11.06 -26.25 -5.96
N THR A 146 -10.82 -27.55 -5.78
CA THR A 146 -11.81 -28.51 -5.25
C THR A 146 -11.68 -28.56 -3.72
N ASP A 147 -12.81 -28.67 -3.00
CA ASP A 147 -13.03 -28.71 -1.53
C ASP A 147 -11.82 -28.63 -0.57
N GLY A 148 -11.89 -27.72 0.42
CA GLY A 148 -10.89 -27.57 1.49
C GLY A 148 -9.90 -26.40 1.33
N HIS A 149 -10.29 -25.35 0.61
CA HIS A 149 -9.40 -24.28 0.13
C HIS A 149 -9.40 -23.00 0.98
N THR A 150 -9.85 -23.06 2.24
CA THR A 150 -9.89 -21.89 3.15
C THR A 150 -8.52 -21.25 3.37
N LEU A 151 -7.46 -22.06 3.47
CA LEU A 151 -6.08 -21.57 3.56
C LEU A 151 -5.70 -20.77 2.33
N PHE A 152 -6.00 -21.31 1.14
CA PHE A 152 -5.73 -20.65 -0.12
C PHE A 152 -6.49 -19.33 -0.24
N ILE A 153 -7.78 -19.32 0.12
CA ILE A 153 -8.57 -18.08 0.14
C ILE A 153 -7.95 -17.04 1.07
N ALA A 154 -7.54 -17.43 2.28
CA ALA A 154 -6.95 -16.49 3.23
C ALA A 154 -5.62 -15.91 2.72
N VAL A 155 -4.75 -16.75 2.14
CA VAL A 155 -3.50 -16.31 1.52
C VAL A 155 -3.78 -15.41 0.33
N ASP A 156 -4.72 -15.78 -0.54
CA ASP A 156 -5.09 -14.98 -1.71
C ASP A 156 -5.69 -13.62 -1.31
N ILE A 157 -6.51 -13.56 -0.27
CA ILE A 157 -7.01 -12.30 0.29
C ILE A 157 -5.87 -11.43 0.80
N LEU A 158 -4.91 -12.01 1.52
CA LEU A 158 -3.79 -11.24 2.09
C LEU A 158 -2.85 -10.75 0.99
N VAL A 159 -2.53 -11.60 0.01
CA VAL A 159 -1.72 -11.24 -1.15
C VAL A 159 -2.43 -10.19 -2.00
N THR A 160 -3.71 -10.39 -2.33
CA THR A 160 -4.46 -9.42 -3.13
C THR A 160 -4.60 -8.08 -2.39
N GLY A 161 -4.95 -8.12 -1.11
CA GLY A 161 -5.08 -6.92 -0.28
C GLY A 161 -3.77 -6.14 -0.16
N SER A 162 -2.62 -6.82 -0.02
CA SER A 162 -1.30 -6.17 -0.01
C SER A 162 -0.90 -5.58 -1.36
N VAL A 163 -1.21 -6.26 -2.48
CA VAL A 163 -0.98 -5.71 -3.83
C VAL A 163 -1.81 -4.45 -4.04
N LEU A 164 -3.10 -4.47 -3.67
CA LEU A 164 -3.99 -3.31 -3.78
C LEU A 164 -3.58 -2.17 -2.84
N ALA A 165 -3.10 -2.48 -1.63
CA ALA A 165 -2.57 -1.48 -0.69
C ALA A 165 -1.35 -0.74 -1.22
N GLY A 166 -0.56 -1.42 -2.07
CA GLY A 166 0.56 -0.81 -2.79
C GLY A 166 0.14 0.11 -3.93
N GLY A 167 -1.15 0.25 -4.21
CA GLY A 167 -1.68 1.07 -5.30
C GLY A 167 -1.20 0.61 -6.68
N SER A 168 -1.12 1.55 -7.61
CA SER A 168 -0.61 1.33 -8.97
C SER A 168 0.82 0.74 -9.00
N ASP A 169 1.69 1.17 -8.08
CA ASP A 169 3.05 0.63 -7.91
C ASP A 169 3.07 -0.86 -7.53
N GLY A 170 2.14 -1.30 -6.68
CA GLY A 170 2.01 -2.69 -6.29
C GLY A 170 1.70 -3.60 -7.48
N VAL A 171 0.75 -3.17 -8.32
CA VAL A 171 0.37 -3.89 -9.54
C VAL A 171 1.49 -3.87 -10.58
N HIS A 172 2.19 -2.74 -10.74
CA HIS A 172 3.33 -2.64 -11.65
C HIS A 172 4.48 -3.59 -11.26
N LYS A 173 4.82 -3.68 -9.97
CA LYS A 173 5.81 -4.65 -9.46
C LYS A 173 5.37 -6.09 -9.73
N MET A 174 4.09 -6.41 -9.55
CA MET A 174 3.56 -7.74 -9.85
C MET A 174 3.69 -8.09 -11.33
N ALA A 175 3.41 -7.14 -12.23
CA ALA A 175 3.62 -7.31 -13.67
C ALA A 175 5.09 -7.57 -14.01
N ASN A 176 6.03 -6.84 -13.39
CA ASN A 176 7.46 -7.04 -13.60
C ASN A 176 7.94 -8.42 -13.11
N VAL A 177 7.48 -8.87 -11.95
CA VAL A 177 7.79 -10.23 -11.44
C VAL A 177 7.31 -11.30 -12.43
N PHE A 178 6.12 -11.12 -12.97
CA PHE A 178 5.56 -12.04 -13.96
C PHE A 178 6.39 -12.07 -15.25
N SER A 179 6.71 -10.90 -15.83
CA SER A 179 7.54 -10.80 -17.04
C SER A 179 8.91 -11.45 -16.84
N ASN A 180 9.57 -11.17 -15.72
CA ASN A 180 10.88 -11.75 -15.41
C ASN A 180 10.84 -13.28 -15.30
N PHE A 181 9.77 -13.83 -14.71
CA PHE A 181 9.60 -15.28 -14.61
C PHE A 181 9.40 -15.93 -15.99
N MET A 182 8.63 -15.29 -16.86
CA MET A 182 8.42 -15.76 -18.24
C MET A 182 9.71 -15.72 -19.05
N ASP A 183 10.50 -14.65 -18.94
CA ASP A 183 11.80 -14.54 -19.61
C ASP A 183 12.78 -15.62 -19.12
N ALA A 184 12.76 -15.93 -17.82
CA ALA A 184 13.55 -17.01 -17.24
C ALA A 184 13.12 -18.41 -17.77
N LEU A 185 11.81 -18.63 -17.97
CA LEU A 185 11.31 -19.87 -18.57
C LEU A 185 11.68 -19.98 -20.05
N ALA A 186 11.51 -18.90 -20.80
CA ALA A 186 11.84 -18.85 -22.22
C ALA A 186 13.35 -19.06 -22.48
N SER A 187 14.20 -18.42 -21.66
CA SER A 187 15.65 -18.62 -21.74
C SER A 187 16.07 -20.05 -21.38
N LYS A 188 15.45 -20.65 -20.36
CA LYS A 188 15.72 -22.06 -19.99
C LYS A 188 15.25 -23.04 -21.05
N ALA A 189 14.12 -22.80 -21.71
CA ALA A 189 13.62 -23.61 -22.81
C ALA A 189 14.49 -23.52 -24.08
N LYS A 190 15.18 -22.40 -24.28
CA LYS A 190 16.10 -22.18 -25.42
C LYS A 190 17.52 -22.72 -25.18
N SER A 191 17.87 -23.00 -23.92
CA SER A 191 19.16 -23.55 -23.50
C SER A 191 19.19 -25.07 -23.41
N ASN A 192 18.04 -25.74 -23.58
CA ASN A 192 17.91 -27.19 -23.78
C ASN A 192 17.66 -27.48 -25.26
#